data_AF-G3LPH3-F1
#
_entry.id   AF-G3LPH3-F1
#
_cell.length_a   1.000
_cell.length_b   1.000
_cell.length_c   1.000
_cell.angle_alpha   90.00
_cell.angle_beta   90.00
_cell.angle_gamma   90.00
#
_symmetry.space_group_name_H-M   'P 1'
#
loop_
_entity.id
_entity.type
_entity.pdbx_description
1 polymer ?
#
loop_
_entity_poly.entity_id
_entity_poly.type
_entity_poly.pdbx_seq_one_letter_code
_entity_poly.pdbx_strand_id
1 'polypeptide(L)'
;AELYHFCASILELVIPVYKSRKAYGQLAKCHTLLTNIYESILDQESNPIPFIDATYYRVGFYGEKFGKLDRKEYVYREPRDVRLGDIMEKLSHIYESRMDSNHILHIIPDSRQVKAEELQAGACYLQITAVDAVMEDEDLGSRRERIFSLSTGSVRARVFDRFL
;
A
#
# COMPACT_ATOMS: atom_id res chain seq x y z
N ALA A 1 11.68 6.98 -3.28
CA ALA A 1 10.41 7.25 -2.57
C ALA A 1 10.24 8.76 -2.50
N GLU A 2 9.10 9.28 -2.94
CA GLU A 2 8.80 10.71 -3.08
C GLU A 2 8.08 11.22 -1.82
N LEU A 3 8.69 11.02 -0.64
CA LEU A 3 8.07 11.33 0.67
C LEU A 3 8.40 12.76 1.13
N TYR A 4 8.08 13.75 0.29
CA TYR A 4 8.53 15.13 0.47
C TYR A 4 8.10 15.75 1.82
N HIS A 5 6.84 15.61 2.21
CA HIS A 5 6.35 16.11 3.50
C HIS A 5 7.08 15.50 4.71
N PHE A 6 7.41 14.20 4.63
CA PHE A 6 8.15 13.52 5.70
C PHE A 6 9.61 14.01 5.77
N CYS A 7 10.26 14.17 4.63
CA CYS A 7 11.60 14.75 4.55
C CYS A 7 11.65 16.17 5.12
N ALA A 8 10.66 17.02 4.79
CA ALA A 8 10.55 18.37 5.36
C ALA A 8 10.45 18.32 6.89
N SER A 9 9.56 17.48 7.43
CA SER A 9 9.34 17.33 8.88
C SER A 9 10.63 16.92 9.61
N ILE A 10 11.41 16.00 9.04
CA ILE A 10 12.71 15.59 9.61
C ILE A 10 13.70 16.76 9.61
N LEU A 11 13.82 17.48 8.50
CA LEU A 11 14.75 18.60 8.40
C LEU A 11 14.40 19.70 9.41
N GLU A 12 13.12 20.03 9.55
CA GLU A 12 12.62 20.99 10.52
C GLU A 12 12.97 20.61 11.96
N LEU A 13 12.87 19.32 12.30
CA LEU A 13 13.25 18.79 13.62
C LEU A 13 14.75 18.97 13.92
N VAL A 14 15.61 18.88 12.89
CA VAL A 14 17.06 18.94 13.05
C VAL A 14 17.59 20.38 13.12
N ILE A 15 16.88 21.36 12.54
CA ILE A 15 17.29 22.77 12.51
C ILE A 15 17.65 23.33 13.90
N PRO A 16 16.84 23.13 14.97
CA PRO A 16 17.18 23.61 16.32
C PRO A 16 18.54 23.11 16.83
N VAL A 17 18.93 21.88 16.49
CA VAL A 17 20.22 21.29 16.87
C VAL A 17 21.37 22.00 16.16
N TYR A 18 21.24 22.27 14.87
CA TYR A 18 22.28 23.01 14.14
C TYR A 18 22.37 24.48 14.58
N LYS A 19 21.23 25.10 14.96
CA LYS A 19 21.21 26.46 15.54
C LYS A 19 21.97 26.51 16.87
N SER A 20 21.70 25.59 17.80
CA SER A 20 22.37 25.59 19.11
C SER A 20 23.88 25.37 19.01
N ARG A 21 24.32 24.59 18.01
CA ARG A 21 25.73 24.32 17.73
C ARG A 21 26.41 25.38 16.87
N LYS A 22 25.69 26.40 16.40
CA LYS A 22 26.19 27.39 15.43
C LYS A 22 26.79 26.74 14.17
N ALA A 23 26.20 25.61 13.74
CA ALA A 23 26.64 24.84 12.58
C ALA A 23 26.09 25.45 11.29
N TYR A 24 26.58 26.64 10.91
CA TYR A 24 25.98 27.45 9.84
C TYR A 24 26.04 26.80 8.45
N GLY A 25 27.09 26.02 8.15
CA GLY A 25 27.17 25.30 6.87
C GLY A 25 26.06 24.25 6.71
N GLN A 26 25.68 23.61 7.81
CA GLN A 26 24.65 22.57 7.86
C GLN A 26 23.28 23.22 7.84
N LEU A 27 23.10 24.35 8.51
CA LEU A 27 21.89 25.17 8.40
C LEU A 27 21.65 25.62 6.95
N ALA A 28 22.68 26.14 6.28
CA ALA A 28 22.57 26.56 4.89
C ALA A 28 22.11 25.40 4.00
N LYS A 29 22.75 24.23 4.12
CA LYS A 29 22.36 23.01 3.39
C LYS A 29 20.92 22.57 3.70
N CYS A 30 20.51 22.55 4.97
CA CYS A 30 19.15 22.18 5.37
C CYS A 30 18.11 23.10 4.75
N HIS A 31 18.34 24.42 4.78
CA HIS A 31 17.42 25.38 4.19
C HIS A 31 17.35 25.26 2.66
N THR A 32 18.48 25.04 1.97
CA THR A 32 18.47 24.75 0.53
C THR A 32 17.70 23.48 0.19
N LEU A 33 17.87 22.42 0.98
CA LEU A 33 17.11 21.18 0.79
C LEU A 33 15.61 21.39 1.01
N LEU A 34 15.22 22.16 2.04
CA LEU A 34 13.82 22.50 2.29
C LEU A 34 13.22 23.29 1.12
N THR A 35 13.93 24.25 0.54
CA THR A 35 13.49 24.96 -0.67
C THR A 35 13.13 23.98 -1.79
N ASN A 36 14.06 23.10 -2.14
CA ASN A 36 13.84 22.12 -3.22
C ASN A 36 12.68 21.14 -2.91
N ILE A 37 12.53 20.75 -1.64
CA ILE A 37 11.44 19.86 -1.19
C ILE A 37 10.09 20.56 -1.35
N TYR A 38 9.96 21.82 -0.93
CA TYR A 38 8.70 22.55 -1.08
C TYR A 38 8.37 22.88 -2.53
N GLU A 39 9.38 23.16 -3.36
CA GLU A 39 9.17 23.26 -4.81
C GLU A 39 8.64 21.94 -5.39
N SER A 40 9.19 20.80 -4.97
CA SER A 40 8.71 19.47 -5.41
C SER A 40 7.27 19.19 -4.95
N ILE A 41 6.89 19.63 -3.74
CA ILE A 41 5.52 19.52 -3.23
C ILE A 41 4.58 20.37 -4.09
N LEU A 42 4.94 21.62 -4.39
CA LEU A 42 4.14 22.49 -5.23
C LEU A 42 3.93 21.89 -6.62
N ASP A 43 4.98 21.38 -7.25
CA ASP A 43 4.90 20.71 -8.55
C ASP A 43 3.97 19.49 -8.49
N GLN A 44 4.07 18.68 -7.43
CA GLN A 44 3.21 17.52 -7.25
C GLN A 44 1.74 17.89 -7.02
N GLU A 45 1.47 18.91 -6.20
CA GLU A 45 0.10 19.40 -5.92
C GLU A 45 -0.52 20.12 -7.12
N SER A 46 0.29 20.70 -8.00
CA SER A 46 -0.17 21.34 -9.23
C SER A 46 -0.69 20.34 -10.27
N ASN A 47 -0.37 19.05 -10.12
CA ASN A 47 -0.78 18.01 -11.06
C ASN A 47 -2.27 17.66 -10.84
N PRO A 48 -3.12 17.73 -11.88
CA PRO A 48 -4.54 17.35 -11.76
C PRO A 48 -4.75 15.86 -11.48
N ILE A 49 -3.74 15.02 -11.72
CA ILE A 49 -3.78 13.60 -11.39
C ILE A 49 -3.21 13.41 -9.98
N PRO A 50 -3.99 12.86 -9.02
CA PRO A 50 -3.49 12.59 -7.68
C PRO A 50 -2.25 11.71 -7.73
N PHE A 51 -1.23 12.09 -6.97
CA PHE A 51 -0.02 11.28 -6.85
C PHE A 51 -0.33 10.01 -6.06
N ILE A 52 -0.19 8.86 -6.72
CA ILE A 52 -0.34 7.54 -6.11
C ILE A 52 1.06 6.95 -5.93
N ASP A 53 1.49 6.82 -4.68
CA ASP A 53 2.84 6.37 -4.33
C ASP A 53 2.99 4.84 -4.32
N ALA A 54 1.86 4.12 -4.30
CA ALA A 54 1.78 2.67 -4.26
C ALA A 54 0.41 2.14 -4.73
N THR A 55 0.39 0.90 -5.18
CA THR A 55 -0.83 0.11 -5.35
C THR A 55 -0.99 -0.85 -4.17
N TYR A 56 -2.24 -1.18 -3.82
CA TYR A 56 -2.54 -2.05 -2.69
C TYR A 56 -3.37 -3.26 -3.14
N TYR A 57 -3.05 -4.43 -2.58
CA TYR A 57 -3.72 -5.67 -2.87
C TYR A 57 -4.06 -6.41 -1.59
N ARG A 58 -5.33 -6.78 -1.41
CA ARG A 58 -5.70 -7.78 -0.41
C ARG A 58 -5.36 -9.16 -0.94
N VAL A 59 -4.60 -9.93 -0.17
CA VAL A 59 -4.22 -11.31 -0.48
C VAL A 59 -4.72 -12.21 0.62
N GLY A 60 -5.69 -13.08 0.28
CA GLY A 60 -6.23 -14.12 1.14
C GLY A 60 -5.61 -15.48 0.80
N PHE A 61 -5.26 -16.24 1.84
CA PHE A 61 -4.65 -17.56 1.73
C PHE A 61 -5.61 -18.63 2.26
N TYR A 62 -5.89 -19.67 1.47
CA TYR A 62 -6.82 -20.73 1.88
C TYR A 62 -6.29 -22.11 1.50
N GLY A 63 -6.19 -22.99 2.48
CA GLY A 63 -5.65 -24.35 2.35
C GLY A 63 -4.61 -24.63 3.42
N GLU A 64 -4.74 -25.77 4.10
CA GLU A 64 -3.94 -26.14 5.28
C GLU A 64 -2.42 -26.13 5.02
N LYS A 65 -1.99 -26.32 3.77
CA LYS A 65 -0.57 -26.30 3.36
C LYS A 65 0.07 -24.92 3.46
N PHE A 66 -0.72 -23.86 3.46
CA PHE A 66 -0.24 -22.51 3.79
C PHE A 66 0.15 -22.37 5.27
N GLY A 67 -0.19 -23.36 6.10
CA GLY A 67 0.18 -23.43 7.51
C GLY A 67 -0.35 -22.23 8.27
N LYS A 68 0.55 -21.40 8.80
CA LYS A 68 0.17 -20.20 9.58
C LYS A 68 -0.54 -19.13 8.76
N LEU A 69 -0.46 -19.20 7.43
CA LEU A 69 -1.14 -18.27 6.54
C LEU A 69 -2.57 -18.72 6.23
N ASP A 70 -2.92 -20.00 6.46
CA ASP A 70 -4.27 -20.50 6.16
C ASP A 70 -5.36 -19.65 6.85
N ARG A 71 -6.36 -19.26 6.06
CA ARG A 71 -7.49 -18.40 6.42
C ARG A 71 -7.10 -17.01 6.92
N LYS A 72 -5.92 -16.51 6.50
CA LYS A 72 -5.50 -15.14 6.78
C LYS A 72 -5.51 -14.29 5.53
N GLU A 73 -5.80 -13.03 5.75
CA GLU A 73 -5.77 -12.00 4.73
C GLU A 73 -4.76 -10.92 5.13
N TYR A 74 -4.06 -10.40 4.13
CA TYR A 74 -3.05 -9.37 4.30
C TYR A 74 -3.21 -8.30 3.22
N VAL A 75 -2.85 -7.07 3.55
CA VAL A 75 -2.73 -5.99 2.56
C VAL A 75 -1.26 -5.89 2.14
N TYR A 76 -1.03 -6.11 0.86
CA TYR A 76 0.26 -5.95 0.19
C TYR A 76 0.34 -4.56 -0.40
N ARG A 77 1.42 -3.83 -0.10
CA ARG A 77 1.75 -2.54 -0.71
C ARG A 77 2.82 -2.78 -1.77
N GLU A 78 2.52 -2.51 -3.03
CA GLU A 78 3.44 -2.66 -4.15
C GLU A 78 3.75 -1.29 -4.78
N PRO A 79 4.84 -1.16 -5.56
CA PRO A 79 5.11 0.03 -6.36
C PRO A 79 3.93 0.42 -7.25
N ARG A 80 3.75 1.72 -7.50
CA ARG A 80 2.59 2.29 -8.22
C ARG A 80 2.34 1.71 -9.62
N ASP A 81 3.35 1.14 -10.25
CA ASP A 81 3.33 0.56 -11.60
C ASP A 81 3.03 -0.94 -11.62
N VAL A 82 3.08 -1.61 -10.46
CA VAL A 82 2.69 -3.02 -10.32
C VAL A 82 1.18 -3.14 -10.47
N ARG A 83 0.76 -4.02 -11.39
CA ARG A 83 -0.63 -4.33 -11.70
C ARG A 83 -1.05 -5.64 -11.07
N LEU A 84 -2.36 -5.91 -11.08
CA LEU A 84 -2.94 -7.12 -10.51
C LEU A 84 -2.32 -8.40 -11.10
N GLY A 85 -2.11 -8.43 -12.43
CA GLY A 85 -1.48 -9.57 -13.10
C GLY A 85 -0.04 -9.82 -12.62
N ASP A 86 0.74 -8.76 -12.41
CA ASP A 86 2.14 -8.86 -11.99
C ASP A 86 2.25 -9.46 -10.58
N ILE A 87 1.42 -9.00 -9.63
CA ILE A 87 1.39 -9.57 -8.28
C ILE A 87 0.81 -10.98 -8.26
N MET A 88 -0.21 -11.27 -9.08
CA MET A 88 -0.74 -12.63 -9.23
C MET A 88 0.35 -13.59 -9.68
N GLU A 89 1.07 -13.27 -10.76
CA GLU A 89 2.16 -14.10 -11.28
C GLU A 89 3.28 -14.28 -10.25
N LYS A 90 3.71 -13.18 -9.61
CA LYS A 90 4.73 -13.18 -8.56
C LYS A 90 4.37 -14.12 -7.41
N LEU A 91 3.15 -14.00 -6.87
CA LEU A 91 2.72 -14.82 -5.74
C LEU A 91 2.47 -16.26 -6.14
N SER A 92 1.88 -16.52 -7.32
CA SER A 92 1.72 -17.87 -7.84
C SER A 92 3.07 -18.59 -7.92
N HIS A 93 4.07 -17.97 -8.55
CA HIS A 93 5.40 -18.56 -8.68
C HIS A 93 6.07 -18.82 -7.31
N ILE A 94 5.95 -17.90 -6.35
CA ILE A 94 6.52 -18.07 -5.00
C ILE A 94 5.90 -19.25 -4.26
N TYR A 95 4.59 -19.43 -4.34
CA TYR A 95 3.90 -20.46 -3.57
C TYR A 95 3.85 -21.81 -4.29
N GLU A 96 3.74 -21.84 -5.62
CA GLU A 96 3.86 -23.07 -6.41
C GLU A 96 5.25 -23.69 -6.26
N SER A 97 6.33 -22.89 -6.30
CA SER A 97 7.70 -23.39 -6.13
C SER A 97 7.98 -23.99 -4.74
N ARG A 98 7.11 -23.73 -3.76
CA ARG A 98 7.19 -24.28 -2.40
C ARG A 98 6.26 -25.47 -2.17
N MET A 99 5.36 -25.75 -3.12
CA MET A 99 4.44 -26.87 -3.05
C MET A 99 5.05 -28.09 -3.75
N ASP A 100 4.73 -29.28 -3.24
CA ASP A 100 5.11 -30.52 -3.92
C ASP A 100 4.45 -30.60 -5.30
N SER A 101 5.13 -31.22 -6.26
CA SER A 101 4.78 -31.28 -7.70
C SER A 101 3.36 -31.79 -8.03
N ASN A 102 2.67 -32.39 -7.07
CA ASN A 102 1.30 -32.90 -7.21
C ASN A 102 0.21 -31.92 -6.77
N HIS A 103 0.55 -30.72 -6.29
CA HIS A 103 -0.43 -29.76 -5.79
C HIS A 103 -0.55 -28.56 -6.73
N ILE A 104 -1.79 -28.28 -7.11
CA ILE A 104 -2.12 -27.15 -7.97
C ILE A 104 -2.56 -26.00 -7.06
N LEU A 105 -1.93 -24.84 -7.26
CA LEU A 105 -2.36 -23.58 -6.69
C LEU A 105 -3.47 -23.00 -7.55
N HIS A 106 -4.59 -22.62 -6.93
CA HIS A 106 -5.72 -22.01 -7.62
C HIS A 106 -5.83 -20.53 -7.26
N ILE A 107 -6.20 -19.71 -8.24
CA ILE A 107 -6.55 -18.31 -7.98
C ILE A 107 -8.07 -18.17 -7.98
N ILE A 108 -8.60 -17.62 -6.90
CA ILE A 108 -10.02 -17.27 -6.78
C ILE A 108 -10.21 -15.91 -7.48
N PRO A 109 -10.96 -15.85 -8.60
CA PRO A 109 -11.15 -14.60 -9.35
C PRO A 109 -12.19 -13.69 -8.70
N ASP A 110 -13.10 -14.28 -7.92
CA ASP A 110 -14.15 -13.58 -7.20
C ASP A 110 -13.55 -12.81 -6.02
N SER A 111 -13.97 -11.55 -5.80
CA SER A 111 -13.47 -10.71 -4.72
C SER A 111 -14.25 -10.85 -3.41
N ARG A 112 -15.38 -11.58 -3.40
CA ARG A 112 -16.27 -11.75 -2.24
C ARG A 112 -15.61 -12.50 -1.09
N GLN A 113 -16.19 -12.42 0.12
CA GLN A 113 -15.68 -13.20 1.25
C GLN A 113 -15.64 -14.68 0.88
N VAL A 114 -14.46 -15.28 0.99
CA VAL A 114 -14.29 -16.70 0.69
C VAL A 114 -14.82 -17.53 1.85
N LYS A 115 -15.74 -18.44 1.53
CA LYS A 115 -16.20 -19.46 2.46
C LYS A 115 -15.26 -20.65 2.37
N ALA A 116 -14.32 -20.73 3.31
CA ALA A 116 -13.28 -21.75 3.30
C ALA A 116 -13.84 -23.18 3.40
N GLU A 117 -15.06 -23.37 3.92
CA GLU A 117 -15.69 -24.68 4.04
C GLU A 117 -16.19 -25.24 2.70
N GLU A 118 -16.42 -24.36 1.71
CA GLU A 118 -16.90 -24.73 0.37
C GLU A 118 -15.73 -25.08 -0.59
N LEU A 119 -14.48 -24.85 -0.16
CA LEU A 119 -13.28 -25.13 -0.96
C LEU A 119 -12.89 -26.62 -0.92
N GLN A 120 -12.27 -27.11 -1.99
CA GLN A 120 -11.83 -28.49 -2.06
C GLN A 120 -10.71 -28.75 -1.04
N ALA A 121 -10.91 -29.77 -0.19
CA ALA A 121 -9.90 -30.19 0.77
C ALA A 121 -8.59 -30.64 0.06
N GLY A 122 -7.45 -30.25 0.62
CA GLY A 122 -6.12 -30.59 0.10
C GLY A 122 -5.60 -29.68 -1.03
N ALA A 123 -6.46 -28.85 -1.63
CA ALA A 123 -6.06 -27.82 -2.58
C ALA A 123 -5.66 -26.52 -1.88
N CYS A 124 -4.92 -25.66 -2.60
CA CYS A 124 -4.50 -24.35 -2.12
C CYS A 124 -5.08 -23.27 -3.01
N TYR A 125 -5.56 -22.19 -2.40
CA TYR A 125 -6.18 -21.08 -3.08
C TYR A 125 -5.60 -19.75 -2.60
N LEU A 126 -5.32 -18.86 -3.55
CA LEU A 126 -5.10 -17.44 -3.29
C LEU A 126 -6.27 -16.64 -3.81
N GLN A 127 -6.71 -15.66 -3.05
CA GLN A 127 -7.60 -14.60 -3.53
C GLN A 127 -6.82 -13.30 -3.52
N ILE A 128 -6.63 -12.69 -4.69
CA ILE A 128 -5.88 -11.44 -4.82
C ILE A 128 -6.83 -10.39 -5.39
N THR A 129 -7.01 -9.30 -4.65
CA THR A 129 -7.98 -8.25 -5.00
C THR A 129 -7.30 -6.89 -4.86
N ALA A 130 -7.34 -6.08 -5.91
CA ALA A 130 -6.90 -4.69 -5.84
C ALA A 130 -7.81 -3.91 -4.88
N VAL A 131 -7.22 -3.11 -4.00
CA VAL A 131 -7.95 -2.31 -3.01
C VAL A 131 -7.45 -0.87 -3.02
N ASP A 132 -8.35 0.07 -2.79
CA ASP A 132 -7.99 1.47 -2.62
C ASP A 132 -7.62 1.76 -1.17
N ALA A 133 -6.58 2.57 -0.97
CA ALA A 133 -6.28 3.12 0.34
C ALA A 133 -7.42 4.03 0.80
N VAL A 134 -7.79 3.95 2.09
CA VAL A 134 -8.78 4.83 2.71
C VAL A 134 -8.07 5.70 3.74
N MET A 135 -8.22 7.00 3.61
CA MET A 135 -7.66 7.98 4.54
C MET A 135 -8.61 8.22 5.70
N GLU A 136 -8.09 8.50 6.90
CA GLU A 136 -8.91 8.60 8.12
C GLU A 136 -9.94 9.76 8.09
N ASP A 137 -9.75 10.76 7.22
CA ASP A 137 -10.68 11.90 7.04
C ASP A 137 -11.80 11.63 6.01
N GLU A 138 -11.78 10.48 5.32
CA GLU A 138 -12.80 10.11 4.33
C GLU A 138 -13.93 9.32 5.00
N ASP A 139 -14.97 10.03 5.44
CA ASP A 139 -16.20 9.38 5.92
C ASP A 139 -16.87 8.59 4.77
N LEU A 140 -17.32 7.36 5.04
CA LEU A 140 -17.80 6.40 4.02
C LEU A 140 -19.02 6.89 3.21
N GLY A 141 -19.73 7.92 3.72
CA GLY A 141 -20.86 8.57 3.05
C GLY A 141 -20.45 9.42 1.83
N SER A 142 -19.23 9.96 1.82
CA SER A 142 -18.74 10.88 0.80
C SER A 142 -18.40 10.18 -0.53
N ARG A 143 -18.10 8.87 -0.50
CA ARG A 143 -17.74 8.08 -1.70
C ARG A 143 -18.87 7.93 -2.72
N ARG A 144 -20.15 8.15 -2.35
CA ARG A 144 -21.26 8.16 -3.33
C ARG A 144 -21.26 9.42 -4.20
N GLU A 145 -20.56 10.48 -3.79
CA GLU A 145 -20.51 11.74 -4.49
C GLU A 145 -19.07 12.26 -4.58
N ARG A 146 -18.40 11.87 -5.67
CA ARG A 146 -17.27 12.56 -6.31
C ARG A 146 -15.85 12.26 -5.81
N ILE A 147 -15.01 12.41 -6.83
CA ILE A 147 -13.56 12.40 -6.91
C ILE A 147 -13.02 13.67 -6.22
N PHE A 148 -11.86 13.54 -5.56
CA PHE A 148 -11.01 14.57 -4.95
C PHE A 148 -11.38 15.08 -3.55
N SER A 149 -10.58 14.69 -2.55
CA SER A 149 -10.09 15.62 -1.52
C SER A 149 -8.84 15.06 -0.83
N LEU A 150 -7.89 15.96 -0.56
CA LEU A 150 -6.57 15.74 0.02
C LEU A 150 -6.62 15.44 1.52
N SER A 151 -5.81 14.50 2.01
CA SER A 151 -5.05 14.67 3.26
C SER A 151 -3.84 13.73 3.30
N THR A 152 -2.72 14.19 3.88
CA THR A 152 -1.51 13.38 4.18
C THR A 152 -1.72 12.56 5.46
N GLY A 153 -2.86 11.88 5.55
CA GLY A 153 -3.19 10.98 6.65
C GLY A 153 -2.34 9.71 6.66
N SER A 154 -2.18 9.12 7.84
CA SER A 154 -1.62 7.78 7.97
C SER A 154 -2.57 6.77 7.31
N VAL A 155 -2.15 6.16 6.19
CA VAL A 155 -2.91 5.06 5.57
C VAL A 155 -2.98 3.91 6.57
N ARG A 156 -4.15 3.70 7.17
CA ARG A 156 -4.41 2.53 8.01
C ARG A 156 -5.11 1.50 7.14
N ALA A 157 -4.55 0.29 7.08
CA ALA A 157 -5.21 -0.85 6.43
C ALA A 157 -6.53 -1.17 7.15
N ARG A 158 -7.62 -0.54 6.74
CA ARG A 158 -8.98 -0.95 7.06
C ARG A 158 -9.63 -1.40 5.76
N VAL A 159 -9.49 -2.68 5.46
CA VAL A 159 -10.31 -3.34 4.45
C VAL A 159 -11.64 -3.63 5.13
N PHE A 160 -12.70 -2.92 4.76
CA PHE A 160 -14.04 -3.24 5.25
C PHE A 160 -14.88 -3.92 4.17
N ASP A 161 -15.70 -4.86 4.65
CA ASP A 161 -16.67 -5.67 3.95
C ASP A 161 -17.67 -4.83 3.16
N ARG A 162 -17.44 -4.64 1.87
CA ARG A 162 -18.54 -4.38 0.96
C ARG A 162 -18.29 -5.00 -0.40
N PHE A 163 -18.53 -6.30 -0.39
CA PHE A 163 -18.69 -7.13 -1.56
C PHE A 163 -19.98 -6.73 -2.29
N LEU A 164 -19.86 -6.29 -3.55
CA LEU A 164 -20.97 -6.24 -4.49
C LEU A 164 -21.24 -7.65 -5.05
#